data_AF-A0A1B7HX10-F1
#
_entry.id   AF-A0A1B7HX10-F1
#
_cell.length_a   1.000
_cell.length_b   1.000
_cell.length_c   1.000
_cell.angle_alpha   90.00
_cell.angle_beta   90.00
_cell.angle_gamma   90.00
#
_symmetry.space_group_name_H-M   'P 1'
#
loop_
_entity.id
_entity.type
_entity.pdbx_description
1 polymer ?
#
loop_
_entity_poly.entity_id
_entity_poly.type
_entity_poly.pdbx_seq_one_letter_code
_entity_poly.pdbx_strand_id
1 'polypeptide(L)'
;MIMLYKLMNMRGFLFWGYLISILMSSLILIWVYFQPLNYIIWLFVPLIVPILFSICIIITRNKEQRDLIKSLNDSTLFSISAITTALAIIKTIDLTPVDAFDLLMKNRVGYILICGHTILYTIKATIAMCESYENWIKISKEK
;
A
#
# COMPACT_ATOMS: atom_id res chain seq x y z
N MET A 1 -26.76 -24.35 3.07
CA MET A 1 -25.31 -24.13 3.33
C MET A 1 -24.52 -23.79 2.06
N ILE A 2 -24.63 -24.57 0.97
CA ILE A 2 -23.95 -24.27 -0.32
C ILE A 2 -24.49 -22.98 -0.99
N MET A 3 -25.77 -22.67 -0.83
CA MET A 3 -26.40 -21.46 -1.38
C MET A 3 -26.04 -20.18 -0.60
N LEU A 4 -25.74 -20.28 0.70
CA LEU A 4 -25.24 -19.18 1.53
C LEU A 4 -23.76 -18.87 1.22
N TYR A 5 -22.94 -19.87 0.89
CA TYR A 5 -21.55 -19.68 0.44
C TYR A 5 -21.47 -19.03 -0.96
N LYS A 6 -22.48 -19.27 -1.80
CA LYS A 6 -22.64 -18.66 -3.14
C LYS A 6 -23.25 -17.25 -3.07
N LEU A 7 -24.07 -16.97 -2.04
CA LEU A 7 -24.64 -15.64 -1.71
C LEU A 7 -23.73 -14.77 -0.83
N MET A 8 -22.68 -15.34 -0.22
CA MET A 8 -21.53 -14.61 0.35
C MET A 8 -20.59 -14.07 -0.74
N ASN A 9 -21.16 -13.87 -1.94
CA ASN A 9 -21.04 -12.69 -2.76
C ASN A 9 -19.60 -12.30 -3.13
N MET A 10 -19.28 -12.51 -4.40
CA MET A 10 -18.20 -11.84 -5.14
C MET A 10 -18.28 -10.28 -5.11
N ARG A 11 -19.23 -9.70 -4.37
CA ARG A 11 -19.31 -8.29 -3.97
C ARG A 11 -18.55 -8.09 -2.66
N GLY A 12 -17.30 -7.66 -2.76
CA GLY A 12 -16.48 -7.23 -1.63
C GLY A 12 -15.28 -8.11 -1.31
N PHE A 13 -15.04 -9.24 -1.99
CA PHE A 13 -13.86 -10.09 -1.72
C PHE A 13 -12.55 -9.30 -1.79
N LEU A 14 -12.36 -8.49 -2.85
CA LEU A 14 -11.15 -7.67 -2.96
C LEU A 14 -11.07 -6.64 -1.84
N PHE A 15 -12.21 -6.03 -1.50
CA PHE A 15 -12.30 -4.98 -0.50
C PHE A 15 -12.00 -5.50 0.91
N TRP A 16 -12.60 -6.63 1.31
CA TRP A 16 -12.27 -7.29 2.56
C TRP A 16 -10.83 -7.80 2.58
N GLY A 17 -10.35 -8.35 1.45
CA GLY A 17 -8.94 -8.71 1.29
C GLY A 17 -8.00 -7.51 1.48
N TYR A 18 -8.38 -6.34 0.97
CA TYR A 18 -7.64 -5.09 1.17
C TYR A 18 -7.61 -4.68 2.64
N LEU A 19 -8.75 -4.68 3.32
CA LEU A 19 -8.82 -4.34 4.76
C LEU A 19 -7.98 -5.31 5.60
N ILE A 20 -8.05 -6.62 5.33
CA ILE A 20 -7.25 -7.63 6.01
C ILE A 20 -5.76 -7.43 5.70
N SER A 21 -5.42 -7.15 4.44
CA SER A 21 -4.04 -6.88 4.01
C SER A 21 -3.44 -5.69 4.75
N ILE A 22 -4.18 -4.58 4.86
CA ILE A 22 -3.75 -3.41 5.62
C ILE A 22 -3.62 -3.74 7.10
N LEU A 23 -4.61 -4.40 7.71
CA LEU A 23 -4.58 -4.79 9.13
C LEU A 23 -3.36 -5.66 9.45
N MET A 24 -3.14 -6.71 8.66
CA MET A 24 -2.00 -7.63 8.85
C MET A 24 -0.68 -6.92 8.60
N SER A 25 -0.60 -6.05 7.58
CA SER A 25 0.59 -5.24 7.34
C SER A 25 0.88 -4.30 8.52
N SER A 26 -0.15 -3.67 9.11
CA SER A 26 0.00 -2.85 10.32
C SER A 26 0.50 -3.66 11.52
N LEU A 27 -0.04 -4.86 11.75
CA LEU A 27 0.42 -5.75 12.82
C LEU A 27 1.89 -6.16 12.61
N ILE A 28 2.28 -6.48 11.37
CA ILE A 28 3.67 -6.80 11.03
C ILE A 28 4.58 -5.60 11.22
N LEU A 29 4.16 -4.38 10.84
CA LEU A 29 4.95 -3.17 11.07
C LEU A 29 5.20 -2.93 12.57
N ILE A 30 4.18 -3.12 13.40
CA ILE A 30 4.31 -3.04 14.86
C ILE A 30 5.26 -4.13 15.37
N TRP A 31 5.16 -5.35 14.85
CA TRP A 31 6.05 -6.44 15.24
C TRP A 31 7.50 -6.15 14.88
N VAL A 32 7.77 -5.73 13.64
CA VAL A 32 9.11 -5.42 13.13
C VAL A 32 9.75 -4.26 13.90
N TYR A 33 8.95 -3.34 14.45
CA TYR A 33 9.45 -2.28 15.33
C TYR A 33 10.28 -2.81 16.50
N PHE A 34 9.94 -3.99 17.05
CA PHE A 34 10.62 -4.59 18.19
C PHE A 34 11.82 -5.48 17.80
N GLN A 35 12.04 -5.69 16.51
CA GLN A 35 13.08 -6.59 16.02
C GLN A 35 14.43 -5.88 15.80
N PRO A 36 15.56 -6.62 15.82
CA PRO A 36 16.86 -6.07 15.51
C PRO A 36 16.99 -5.80 14.01
N LEU A 37 16.86 -4.53 13.60
CA LEU A 37 16.94 -4.08 12.19
C LEU A 37 18.32 -4.25 11.53
N ASN A 38 19.33 -4.77 12.26
CA ASN A 38 20.65 -5.07 11.72
C ASN A 38 20.62 -6.24 10.73
N TYR A 39 19.56 -7.05 10.72
CA TYR A 39 19.38 -8.13 9.76
C TYR A 39 18.48 -7.67 8.61
N ILE A 40 18.99 -7.81 7.38
CA ILE A 40 18.31 -7.40 6.15
C ILE A 40 16.92 -8.02 5.98
N ILE A 41 16.71 -9.22 6.54
CA ILE A 41 15.44 -9.94 6.45
C ILE A 41 14.28 -9.11 6.99
N TRP A 42 14.49 -8.35 8.07
CA TRP A 42 13.46 -7.55 8.71
C TRP A 42 12.99 -6.38 7.84
N LEU A 43 13.80 -5.93 6.88
CA LEU A 43 13.46 -4.88 5.92
C LEU A 43 12.37 -5.30 4.94
N PHE A 44 12.28 -6.60 4.63
CA PHE A 44 11.36 -7.13 3.62
C PHE A 44 10.12 -7.80 4.21
N VAL A 45 10.14 -8.17 5.49
CA VAL A 45 9.01 -8.81 6.18
C VAL A 45 7.69 -8.02 6.03
N PRO A 46 7.66 -6.67 6.16
CA PRO A 46 6.43 -5.90 5.97
C PRO A 46 5.83 -5.98 4.55
N LEU A 47 6.62 -6.41 3.55
CA LEU A 47 6.18 -6.49 2.16
C LEU A 47 5.52 -7.83 1.80
N ILE A 48 5.59 -8.84 2.67
CA ILE A 48 5.03 -10.16 2.38
C ILE A 48 3.51 -10.08 2.15
N VAL A 49 2.80 -9.39 3.04
CA VAL A 49 1.34 -9.26 2.97
C VAL A 49 0.85 -8.49 1.74
N PRO A 50 1.37 -7.29 1.39
CA PRO A 50 0.93 -6.61 0.17
C PRO A 50 1.28 -7.40 -1.09
N ILE A 51 2.39 -8.14 -1.13
CA ILE A 51 2.72 -9.00 -2.29
C ILE A 51 1.68 -10.11 -2.45
N LEU A 52 1.29 -10.78 -1.36
CA LEU A 52 0.23 -11.79 -1.41
C LEU A 52 -1.10 -11.18 -1.86
N PHE A 53 -1.43 -10.00 -1.35
CA PHE A 53 -2.65 -9.30 -1.76
C PHE A 53 -2.61 -8.86 -3.24
N SER A 54 -1.45 -8.47 -3.76
CA SER A 54 -1.26 -8.18 -5.17
C SER A 54 -1.63 -9.36 -6.07
N ILE A 55 -1.34 -10.59 -5.65
CA ILE A 55 -1.77 -11.79 -6.38
C ILE A 55 -3.31 -11.87 -6.41
N CYS A 56 -3.99 -11.58 -5.31
CA CYS A 56 -5.45 -11.53 -5.27
C CYS A 56 -6.04 -10.47 -6.22
N ILE A 57 -5.39 -9.30 -6.33
CA ILE A 57 -5.77 -8.24 -7.28
C ILE A 57 -5.65 -8.73 -8.72
N ILE A 58 -4.56 -9.41 -9.07
CA ILE A 58 -4.30 -9.91 -10.43
C ILE A 58 -5.35 -10.98 -10.82
N ILE A 59 -5.69 -11.89 -9.90
CA ILE A 59 -6.67 -12.96 -10.15
C ILE A 59 -8.08 -12.37 -10.30
N THR A 60 -8.42 -11.36 -9.50
CA THR A 60 -9.78 -10.84 -9.43
C THR A 60 -9.99 -9.72 -10.44
N ARG A 61 -10.67 -10.01 -11.54
CA ARG A 61 -10.96 -9.04 -12.62
C ARG A 61 -12.15 -8.10 -12.34
N ASN A 62 -12.50 -7.87 -11.07
CA ASN A 62 -13.57 -6.94 -10.72
C ASN A 62 -13.05 -5.50 -10.79
N LYS A 63 -13.49 -4.73 -11.79
CA LYS A 63 -13.04 -3.34 -11.99
C LYS A 63 -13.54 -2.39 -10.90
N GLU A 64 -14.82 -2.44 -10.54
CA GLU A 64 -15.40 -1.54 -9.52
C GLU A 64 -14.69 -1.66 -8.16
N GLN A 65 -14.36 -2.89 -7.75
CA GLN A 65 -13.63 -3.11 -6.49
C GLN A 65 -12.19 -2.61 -6.56
N ARG A 66 -11.51 -2.78 -7.70
CA ARG A 66 -10.15 -2.25 -7.90
C ARG A 66 -10.14 -0.73 -7.89
N ASP A 67 -11.12 -0.09 -8.53
CA ASP A 67 -11.28 1.37 -8.56
C ASP A 67 -11.51 1.93 -7.14
N LEU A 68 -12.33 1.25 -6.33
CA LEU A 68 -12.56 1.63 -4.94
C LEU A 68 -11.28 1.51 -4.09
N ILE A 69 -10.56 0.40 -4.20
CA ILE A 69 -9.30 0.19 -3.46
C ILE A 69 -8.25 1.21 -3.90
N LYS A 70 -8.15 1.49 -5.21
CA LYS A 70 -7.26 2.51 -5.75
C LYS A 70 -7.58 3.88 -5.17
N SER A 71 -8.85 4.27 -5.12
CA SER A 71 -9.27 5.56 -4.56
C SER A 71 -8.87 5.71 -3.08
N LEU A 72 -9.12 4.68 -2.26
CA LEU A 72 -8.71 4.68 -0.84
C LEU A 72 -7.20 4.74 -0.68
N ASN A 73 -6.49 3.94 -1.47
CA ASN A 73 -5.04 3.85 -1.44
C ASN A 73 -4.37 5.16 -1.90
N ASP A 74 -4.90 5.80 -2.93
CA ASP A 74 -4.46 7.10 -3.43
C ASP A 74 -4.73 8.22 -2.42
N SER A 75 -5.92 8.24 -1.80
CA SER A 75 -6.24 9.20 -0.74
C SER A 75 -5.22 9.13 0.41
N THR A 76 -4.88 7.91 0.84
CA THR A 76 -3.90 7.68 1.90
C THR A 76 -2.49 8.12 1.48
N LEU A 77 -2.06 7.73 0.27
CA LEU A 77 -0.75 8.13 -0.29
C LEU A 77 -0.61 9.65 -0.41
N PHE A 78 -1.65 10.33 -0.93
CA PHE A 78 -1.64 11.78 -1.08
C PHE A 78 -1.69 12.49 0.26
N SER A 79 -2.38 11.93 1.25
CA SER A 79 -2.38 12.47 2.62
C SER A 79 -0.99 12.39 3.24
N ILE A 80 -0.30 11.24 3.12
CA ILE A 80 1.08 11.07 3.60
C ILE A 80 2.01 12.04 2.86
N SER A 81 1.88 12.14 1.53
CA SER A 81 2.68 13.04 0.70
C SER A 81 2.46 14.51 1.08
N ALA A 82 1.22 14.92 1.35
CA ALA A 82 0.93 16.28 1.79
C ALA A 82 1.59 16.60 3.13
N ILE A 83 1.55 15.66 4.09
CA ILE A 83 2.22 15.82 5.39
C ILE A 83 3.73 15.90 5.23
N THR A 84 4.35 15.02 4.43
CA THR A 84 5.81 15.03 4.22
C THR A 84 6.25 16.29 3.49
N THR A 85 5.50 16.76 2.48
CA THR A 85 5.78 18.03 1.81
C THR A 85 5.60 19.21 2.76
N ALA A 86 4.59 19.22 3.63
CA ALA A 86 4.41 20.27 4.63
C ALA A 86 5.60 20.34 5.61
N LEU A 87 6.09 19.19 6.08
CA LEU A 87 7.30 19.11 6.92
C LEU A 87 8.55 19.59 6.16
N ALA A 88 8.65 19.28 4.87
CA ALA A 88 9.75 19.73 4.02
C ALA A 88 9.72 21.24 3.77
N ILE A 89 8.53 21.86 3.63
CA ILE A 89 8.38 23.33 3.51
C ILE A 89 9.00 24.03 4.72
N ILE A 90 8.76 23.52 5.94
CA ILE A 90 9.34 24.08 7.17
C ILE A 90 10.87 24.07 7.10
N LYS A 91 11.48 23.06 6.47
CA LYS A 91 12.93 22.94 6.26
C LYS A 91 13.47 23.88 5.16
N THR A 92 12.66 24.29 4.18
CA THR A 92 13.15 25.17 3.10
C THR A 92 13.52 26.58 3.55
N ILE A 93 13.13 26.96 4.77
CA ILE A 93 13.52 28.20 5.40
C ILE A 93 14.47 27.80 6.55
N ASP A 94 15.69 28.37 6.57
CA ASP A 94 16.73 28.16 7.61
C ASP A 94 16.31 28.78 8.97
N LEU A 95 15.08 28.53 9.41
CA LEU A 95 14.52 29.00 10.68
C LEU A 95 15.00 28.16 11.86
N THR A 96 15.40 26.91 11.63
CA THR A 96 15.78 25.99 12.72
C THR A 96 17.01 25.15 12.35
N PRO A 97 18.02 25.04 13.22
CA PRO A 97 19.22 24.22 13.00
C PRO A 97 18.96 22.71 13.13
N VAL A 98 17.72 22.29 13.43
CA VAL A 98 17.34 20.89 13.64
C VAL A 98 16.73 20.32 12.36
N ASP A 99 17.42 19.36 11.74
CA ASP A 99 16.88 18.59 10.61
C ASP A 99 15.93 17.50 11.11
N ALA A 100 14.69 17.89 11.45
CA ALA A 100 13.66 16.98 11.95
C ALA A 100 13.35 15.84 10.96
N PHE A 101 13.53 16.08 9.65
CA PHE A 101 13.35 15.07 8.62
C PHE A 101 14.47 14.02 8.66
N ASP A 102 15.73 14.43 8.76
CA ASP A 102 16.86 13.50 8.89
C ASP A 102 16.78 12.69 10.20
N LEU A 103 16.37 13.33 11.31
CA LEU A 103 16.12 12.66 12.59
C LEU A 103 15.01 11.60 12.48
N LEU A 104 13.94 11.89 11.72
CA LEU A 104 12.85 10.96 11.45
C LEU A 104 13.33 9.79 10.60
N MET A 105 14.08 10.03 9.53
CA MET A 105 14.53 9.00 8.59
C MET A 105 15.57 8.04 9.17
N LYS A 106 16.36 8.49 10.15
CA LYS A 106 17.38 7.67 10.83
C LYS A 106 16.85 6.84 12.00
N ASN A 107 15.57 6.99 12.36
CA ASN A 107 14.97 6.29 13.49
C ASN A 107 13.98 5.19 13.03
N ARG A 108 13.55 4.35 13.98
CA ARG A 108 12.62 3.24 13.69
C ARG A 108 11.24 3.71 13.19
N VAL A 109 10.84 4.95 13.50
CA VAL A 109 9.59 5.54 13.03
C VAL A 109 9.68 5.85 11.54
N GLY A 110 10.78 6.45 11.07
CA GLY A 110 11.03 6.67 9.65
C GLY A 110 11.01 5.37 8.85
N TYR A 111 11.64 4.31 9.38
CA TYR A 111 11.58 2.98 8.79
C TYR A 111 10.13 2.47 8.61
N ILE A 112 9.30 2.55 9.66
CA ILE A 112 7.88 2.13 9.58
C ILE A 112 7.12 2.95 8.53
N LEU A 113 7.35 4.27 8.49
CA LEU A 113 6.70 5.15 7.53
C LEU A 113 7.05 4.78 6.10
N ILE A 114 8.33 4.50 5.81
CA ILE A 114 8.78 4.06 4.48
C ILE A 114 8.14 2.72 4.11
N CYS A 115 8.09 1.76 5.04
CA CYS A 115 7.45 0.48 4.78
C CYS A 115 5.96 0.63 4.52
N GLY A 116 5.24 1.43 5.32
CA GLY A 116 3.83 1.76 5.10
C GLY A 116 3.61 2.42 3.72
N HIS A 117 4.46 3.37 3.36
CA HIS A 117 4.41 4.02 2.05
C HIS A 117 4.67 3.04 0.90
N THR A 118 5.58 2.09 1.09
CA THR A 118 5.91 1.05 0.11
C THR A 118 4.76 0.07 -0.06
N ILE A 119 4.11 -0.37 1.03
CA ILE A 119 2.91 -1.21 1.01
C ILE A 119 1.83 -0.58 0.10
N LEU A 120 1.53 0.71 0.32
CA LEU A 120 0.54 1.43 -0.48
C LEU A 120 0.97 1.53 -1.96
N TYR A 121 2.25 1.79 -2.24
CA TYR A 121 2.75 1.80 -3.62
C TYR A 121 2.65 0.45 -4.31
N THR A 122 2.95 -0.66 -3.63
CA THR A 122 2.85 -2.02 -4.20
C THR A 122 1.42 -2.32 -4.65
N ILE A 123 0.43 -1.97 -3.82
CA ILE A 123 -0.98 -2.14 -4.15
C ILE A 123 -1.36 -1.26 -5.35
N LYS A 124 -0.99 0.03 -5.34
CA LYS A 124 -1.25 0.96 -6.44
C LYS A 124 -0.64 0.47 -7.77
N ALA A 125 0.62 0.07 -7.74
CA ALA A 125 1.34 -0.41 -8.90
C ALA A 125 0.65 -1.65 -9.50
N THR A 126 0.19 -2.56 -8.65
CA THR A 126 -0.50 -3.78 -9.10
C THR A 126 -1.84 -3.47 -9.77
N ILE A 127 -2.62 -2.55 -9.22
CA ILE A 127 -3.88 -2.12 -9.84
C ILE A 127 -3.61 -1.45 -11.18
N ALA A 128 -2.62 -0.55 -11.24
CA ALA A 128 -2.23 0.13 -12.49
C ALA A 128 -1.75 -0.85 -13.57
N MET A 129 -0.99 -1.89 -13.19
CA MET A 129 -0.60 -2.97 -14.10
C MET A 129 -1.83 -3.69 -14.68
N CYS A 130 -2.82 -4.01 -13.84
CA CYS A 130 -4.03 -4.67 -14.30
C CYS A 130 -4.85 -3.78 -15.25
N GLU A 131 -5.00 -2.49 -14.94
CA GLU A 131 -5.66 -1.51 -15.81
C GLU A 131 -4.94 -1.38 -17.16
N SER A 132 -3.61 -1.30 -17.14
CA SER A 132 -2.79 -1.22 -18.36
C SER A 132 -2.98 -2.46 -19.24
N TYR A 133 -3.02 -3.65 -18.64
CA TYR A 133 -3.26 -4.90 -19.35
C TYR A 133 -4.66 -4.95 -19.99
N GLU A 134 -5.69 -4.52 -19.26
CA GLU A 134 -7.06 -4.46 -19.80
C GLU A 134 -7.21 -3.46 -20.94
N ASN A 135 -6.58 -2.29 -20.83
CA ASN A 135 -6.60 -1.28 -21.88
C ASN A 135 -5.84 -1.77 -23.12
N TRP A 136 -4.71 -2.46 -22.96
CA TRP A 136 -3.98 -3.08 -24.06
C TRP A 136 -4.84 -4.09 -24.84
N ILE A 137 -5.56 -4.96 -24.14
CA ILE A 137 -6.45 -5.95 -24.78
C ILE A 137 -7.56 -5.26 -25.59
N LYS A 138 -8.13 -4.15 -25.08
CA LYS A 138 -9.16 -3.40 -25.82
C LYS A 138 -8.59 -2.82 -27.11
N ILE A 139 -7.46 -2.12 -27.02
CA ILE A 139 -6.78 -1.52 -28.17
C ILE A 139 -6.40 -2.58 -29.20
N SER A 140 -5.95 -3.77 -28.77
CA SER A 140 -5.58 -4.85 -29.70
C SER A 140 -6.77 -5.53 -30.39
N LYS A 141 -7.99 -5.38 -29.88
CA LYS A 141 -9.21 -5.93 -30.48
C LYS A 141 -9.93 -4.96 -31.42
N GLU A 142 -9.64 -3.67 -31.28
CA GLU A 142 -10.18 -2.60 -32.12
C GLU A 142 -9.35 -2.36 -33.40
N LYS A 143 -8.17 -2.99 -33.50
CA LYS A 143 -7.33 -3.07 -34.70
C LYS A 143 -7.53 -4.39 -35.43
#